data_AF-A0A930JCF8-F1
#
_entry.id   AF-A0A930JCF8-F1
#
_cell.length_a   1.000
_cell.length_b   1.000
_cell.length_c   1.000
_cell.angle_alpha   90.00
_cell.angle_beta   90.00
_cell.angle_gamma   90.00
#
_symmetry.space_group_name_H-M   'P 1'
#
loop_
_entity.id
_entity.type
_entity.pdbx_description
1 polymer ?
#
loop_
_entity_poly.entity_id
_entity_poly.type
_entity_poly.pdbx_seq_one_letter_code
_entity_poly.pdbx_strand_id
1 'polypeptide(L)'
;MKTFKIDAQGIGSAIGLLLVYGVVYLIFHRTPASEEEVNAYIQNSEVVELTDFTFFDVENMVVYARQPLRRNDSSLCKDIAKLYSPDSKKNFVLESYGSPYRISVDAELLRRSPKIYLVVNKDDLHNPKLGSKEKPVPALLWYTDPNYKYYEVSEEDYRYSVKEYLTYCRNE
;
A
#
# COMPACT_ATOMS: atom_id res chain seq x y z
N MET A 1 18.21 -22.08 51.97
CA MET A 1 17.56 -21.06 51.11
C MET A 1 18.63 -20.51 50.17
N LYS A 2 18.52 -20.66 48.85
CA LYS A 2 19.50 -20.10 47.90
C LYS A 2 19.18 -18.63 47.68
N THR A 3 20.08 -17.74 48.09
CA THR A 3 19.99 -16.30 47.86
C THR A 3 20.36 -16.01 46.41
N PHE A 4 19.38 -15.66 45.58
CA PHE A 4 19.63 -15.14 44.24
C PHE A 4 20.18 -13.72 44.39
N LYS A 5 21.48 -13.53 44.13
CA LYS A 5 22.06 -12.19 43.95
C LYS A 5 21.65 -11.70 42.57
N ILE A 6 20.72 -10.77 42.51
CA ILE A 6 20.34 -10.12 41.26
C ILE A 6 21.41 -9.07 40.97
N ASP A 7 22.12 -9.23 39.85
CA ASP A 7 23.14 -8.29 39.40
C ASP A 7 22.47 -7.01 38.89
N ALA A 8 22.80 -5.86 39.50
CA ALA A 8 22.27 -4.56 39.12
C ALA A 8 22.59 -4.22 37.65
N GLN A 9 23.70 -4.74 37.13
CA GLN A 9 24.05 -4.61 35.71
C GLN A 9 23.08 -5.40 34.81
N GLY A 10 22.63 -6.57 35.25
CA GLY A 10 21.63 -7.38 34.54
C GLY A 10 20.25 -6.72 34.52
N ILE A 11 19.81 -6.11 35.63
CA ILE A 11 18.54 -5.37 35.71
C ILE A 11 18.59 -4.12 34.82
N GLY A 12 19.68 -3.34 34.89
CA GLY A 12 19.85 -2.14 34.08
C GLY A 12 19.84 -2.44 32.58
N SER A 13 20.48 -3.55 32.19
CA SER A 13 20.48 -4.03 30.79
C SER A 13 19.08 -4.44 30.33
N ALA A 14 18.32 -5.15 31.15
CA ALA A 14 16.96 -5.58 30.82
C ALA A 14 15.99 -4.38 30.69
N ILE A 15 16.06 -3.42 31.61
CA ILE A 15 15.25 -2.20 31.56
C ILE A 15 15.63 -1.35 30.35
N GLY A 16 16.93 -1.17 30.08
CA GLY A 16 17.41 -0.44 28.90
C GLY A 16 16.92 -1.06 27.60
N LEU A 17 16.97 -2.39 27.49
CA LEU A 17 16.45 -3.13 26.34
C LEU A 17 14.94 -2.93 26.15
N LEU A 18 14.16 -3.00 27.24
CA LEU A 18 12.71 -2.77 27.21
C LEU A 18 12.36 -1.33 26.79
N LEU A 19 13.10 -0.33 27.26
CA LEU A 19 12.90 1.05 26.87
C LEU A 19 13.23 1.28 25.40
N VAL A 20 14.32 0.70 24.89
CA VAL A 20 14.66 0.77 23.46
C VAL A 20 13.56 0.10 22.63
N TYR A 21 13.08 -1.08 23.02
CA TYR A 21 11.97 -1.73 22.33
C TYR A 21 10.69 -0.91 22.40
N GLY A 22 10.38 -0.30 23.55
CA GLY A 22 9.21 0.57 23.71
C GLY A 22 9.28 1.81 22.82
N VAL A 23 10.43 2.48 22.75
CA VAL A 23 10.62 3.67 21.89
C VAL A 23 10.57 3.29 20.41
N VAL A 24 11.25 2.22 20.00
CA VAL A 24 11.18 1.73 18.61
C VAL A 24 9.75 1.33 18.24
N TYR A 25 9.04 0.66 19.15
CA TYR A 25 7.64 0.33 18.94
C TYR A 25 6.79 1.61 18.78
N LEU A 26 6.93 2.61 19.64
CA LEU A 26 6.17 3.85 19.52
C LEU A 26 6.46 4.66 18.24
N ILE A 27 7.70 4.64 17.75
CA ILE A 27 8.07 5.39 16.54
C ILE A 27 7.59 4.69 15.26
N PHE A 28 7.67 3.36 15.22
CA PHE A 28 7.47 2.60 13.99
C PHE A 28 6.18 1.77 13.97
N HIS A 29 5.45 1.67 15.08
CA HIS A 29 4.14 1.04 15.09
C HIS A 29 3.10 2.01 14.51
N ARG A 30 2.61 1.68 13.32
CA ARG A 30 1.46 2.35 12.73
C ARG A 30 0.19 1.68 13.24
N THR A 31 -0.72 2.47 13.78
CA THR A 31 -2.08 2.01 14.06
C THR A 31 -2.74 1.66 12.72
N PRO A 32 -3.24 0.42 12.54
CA PRO A 32 -3.95 0.05 11.32
C PRO A 32 -5.15 0.97 11.09
N ALA A 33 -5.40 1.34 9.83
CA ALA A 33 -6.56 2.11 9.45
C ALA A 33 -7.85 1.41 9.90
N SER A 34 -8.80 2.18 10.43
CA SER A 34 -10.10 1.67 10.87
C SER A 34 -10.98 1.31 9.69
N GLU A 35 -12.02 0.50 9.92
CA GLU A 35 -13.00 0.20 8.88
C GLU A 35 -13.79 1.45 8.45
N GLU A 36 -14.00 2.42 9.34
CA GLU A 36 -14.60 3.71 8.95
C GLU A 36 -13.71 4.49 8.00
N GLU A 37 -12.39 4.54 8.25
CA GLU A 37 -11.43 5.23 7.38
C GLU A 37 -11.35 4.56 6.00
N VAL A 38 -11.32 3.22 5.97
CA VAL A 38 -11.36 2.45 4.72
C VAL A 38 -12.65 2.74 3.94
N ASN A 39 -13.80 2.70 4.62
CA ASN A 39 -15.09 2.98 3.99
C ASN A 39 -15.17 4.41 3.46
N ALA A 40 -14.70 5.41 4.23
CA ALA A 40 -14.67 6.80 3.82
C ALA A 40 -13.79 7.01 2.58
N TYR A 41 -12.61 6.37 2.55
CA TYR A 41 -11.72 6.40 1.39
C TYR A 41 -12.40 5.84 0.14
N ILE A 42 -13.04 4.67 0.25
CA ILE A 42 -13.75 4.01 -0.86
C ILE A 42 -14.94 4.85 -1.35
N GLN A 43 -15.73 5.41 -0.43
CA GLN A 43 -16.87 6.26 -0.76
C GLN A 43 -16.45 7.57 -1.43
N ASN A 44 -15.27 8.10 -1.09
CA ASN A 44 -14.67 9.27 -1.73
C ASN A 44 -13.86 8.91 -2.99
N SER A 45 -14.06 7.73 -3.58
CA SER A 45 -13.38 7.34 -4.81
C SER A 45 -14.23 7.57 -6.05
N GLU A 46 -13.58 7.82 -7.18
CA GLU A 46 -14.21 7.92 -8.49
C GLU A 46 -13.51 7.04 -9.53
N VAL A 47 -14.24 6.75 -10.62
CA VAL A 47 -13.73 5.97 -11.74
C VAL A 47 -13.11 6.91 -12.76
N VAL A 48 -11.84 6.69 -13.06
CA VAL A 48 -11.11 7.33 -14.16
C VAL A 48 -10.98 6.33 -15.30
N GLU A 49 -11.65 6.59 -16.42
CA GLU A 49 -11.50 5.81 -17.66
C GLU A 49 -10.28 6.33 -18.43
N LEU A 50 -9.34 5.44 -18.75
CA LEU A 50 -8.17 5.75 -19.57
C LEU A 50 -8.23 4.93 -20.86
N THR A 51 -8.22 5.64 -21.99
CA THR A 51 -8.23 5.04 -23.35
C THR A 51 -6.89 5.18 -24.05
N ASP A 52 -6.12 6.22 -23.71
CA ASP A 52 -4.71 6.38 -24.09
C ASP A 52 -3.85 6.40 -22.82
N PHE A 53 -2.99 5.40 -22.69
CA PHE A 53 -2.09 5.26 -21.56
C PHE A 53 -0.81 4.52 -21.94
N THR A 54 0.28 4.79 -21.22
CA THR A 54 1.56 4.11 -21.41
C THR A 54 2.12 3.66 -20.08
N PHE A 55 2.32 2.35 -19.93
CA PHE A 55 3.09 1.80 -18.81
C PHE A 55 4.57 2.12 -18.98
N PHE A 56 5.20 2.64 -17.94
CA PHE A 56 6.64 2.95 -17.97
C PHE A 56 7.44 2.20 -16.91
N ASP A 57 6.77 1.56 -15.95
CA ASP A 57 7.42 0.79 -14.90
C ASP A 57 6.46 -0.27 -14.34
N VAL A 58 6.98 -1.47 -14.08
CA VAL A 58 6.23 -2.59 -13.50
C VAL A 58 7.19 -3.34 -12.60
N GLU A 59 6.89 -3.38 -11.32
CA GLU A 59 7.74 -3.98 -10.31
C GLU A 59 6.91 -4.93 -9.46
N ASN A 60 7.41 -6.15 -9.28
CA ASN A 60 6.79 -7.13 -8.40
C ASN A 60 7.52 -7.19 -7.06
N MET A 61 6.79 -7.50 -5.99
CA MET A 61 7.30 -7.66 -4.63
C MET A 61 8.05 -6.43 -4.09
N VAL A 62 7.56 -5.23 -4.40
CA VAL A 62 8.07 -3.97 -3.84
C VAL A 62 7.77 -3.91 -2.35
N VAL A 63 8.81 -3.83 -1.53
CA VAL A 63 8.68 -3.80 -0.06
C VAL A 63 8.21 -2.42 0.39
N TYR A 64 7.10 -2.34 1.15
CA TYR A 64 6.50 -1.06 1.56
C TYR A 64 6.32 -0.86 3.08
N ALA A 65 6.79 -1.76 3.93
CA ALA A 65 6.92 -1.49 5.37
C ALA A 65 7.87 -2.49 6.04
N ARG A 66 8.83 -1.99 6.82
CA ARG A 66 9.60 -2.79 7.78
C ARG A 66 9.07 -2.46 9.17
N GLN A 67 8.30 -3.36 9.79
CA GLN A 67 8.22 -3.35 11.25
C GLN A 67 9.64 -3.68 11.76
N PRO A 68 10.34 -2.76 12.45
CA PRO A 68 11.75 -2.96 12.79
C PRO A 68 12.00 -4.14 13.75
N LEU A 69 10.94 -4.76 14.30
CA LEU A 69 11.01 -5.73 15.39
C LEU A 69 10.46 -7.12 15.09
N ARG A 70 9.81 -7.34 13.93
CA ARG A 70 9.34 -8.67 13.58
C ARG A 70 10.47 -9.45 12.92
N ARG A 71 10.99 -10.47 13.62
CA ARG A 71 11.99 -11.43 13.12
C ARG A 71 11.43 -12.43 12.08
N ASN A 72 10.15 -12.33 11.73
CA ASN A 72 9.57 -13.19 10.69
C ASN A 72 9.79 -12.56 9.31
N ASP A 73 10.22 -13.38 8.36
CA ASP A 73 10.55 -13.06 6.96
C ASP A 73 9.38 -12.50 6.11
N SER A 74 8.29 -12.02 6.73
CA SER A 74 7.15 -11.43 6.04
C SER A 74 7.36 -9.92 5.87
N SER A 75 8.32 -9.52 5.03
CA SER A 75 8.28 -8.16 4.47
C SER A 75 6.93 -7.96 3.79
N LEU A 76 6.25 -6.86 4.10
CA LEU A 76 5.02 -6.52 3.40
C LEU A 76 5.40 -6.05 1.99
N CYS A 77 4.91 -6.79 0.99
CA CYS A 77 5.24 -6.59 -0.41
C CYS A 77 3.99 -6.24 -1.21
N LYS A 78 4.15 -5.33 -2.15
CA LYS A 78 3.13 -4.95 -3.12
C LYS A 78 3.66 -5.12 -4.54
N ASP A 79 2.77 -5.44 -5.46
CA ASP A 79 3.08 -5.28 -6.88
C ASP A 79 2.62 -3.91 -7.32
N ILE A 80 3.39 -3.29 -8.21
CA ILE A 80 3.05 -1.99 -8.77
C ILE A 80 3.17 -1.98 -10.27
N ALA A 81 2.28 -1.25 -10.93
CA ALA A 81 2.44 -0.85 -12.31
C ALA A 81 2.18 0.65 -12.46
N LYS A 82 3.18 1.38 -12.95
CA LYS A 82 3.12 2.83 -13.15
C LYS A 82 2.80 3.13 -14.60
N LEU A 83 1.84 4.02 -14.81
CA LEU A 83 1.38 4.42 -16.13
C LEU A 83 1.17 5.92 -16.22
N TYR A 84 1.29 6.45 -17.43
CA TYR A 84 1.00 7.84 -17.74
C TYR A 84 -0.26 7.93 -18.60
N SER A 85 -1.14 8.88 -18.29
CA SER A 85 -2.29 9.24 -19.09
C SER A 85 -2.07 10.64 -19.70
N PRO A 86 -1.99 10.74 -21.04
CA PRO A 86 -1.90 12.03 -21.73
C PRO A 86 -3.12 12.93 -21.51
N ASP A 87 -4.32 12.34 -21.43
CA ASP A 87 -5.59 13.06 -21.29
C ASP A 87 -5.66 13.86 -19.97
N SER A 88 -5.29 13.21 -18.87
CA SER A 88 -5.25 13.84 -17.55
C SER A 88 -3.93 14.55 -17.25
N LYS A 89 -2.90 14.32 -18.08
CA LYS A 89 -1.50 14.73 -17.86
C LYS A 89 -0.97 14.30 -16.48
N LYS A 90 -1.42 13.15 -15.99
CA LYS A 90 -1.04 12.58 -14.69
C LYS A 90 -0.44 11.19 -14.85
N ASN A 91 0.46 10.87 -13.94
CA ASN A 91 0.96 9.52 -13.74
C ASN A 91 0.14 8.84 -12.64
N PHE A 92 -0.17 7.57 -12.85
CA PHE A 92 -0.88 6.70 -11.92
C PHE A 92 0.00 5.52 -11.54
N VAL A 93 -0.23 4.97 -10.35
CA VAL A 93 0.36 3.71 -9.92
C VAL A 93 -0.75 2.78 -9.47
N LEU A 94 -0.84 1.63 -10.10
CA LEU A 94 -1.71 0.54 -9.70
C LEU A 94 -0.95 -0.20 -8.59
N GLU A 95 -1.55 -0.34 -7.42
CA GLU A 95 -0.90 -0.99 -6.29
C GLU A 95 -1.72 -2.15 -5.76
N SER A 96 -1.06 -3.31 -5.68
CA SER A 96 -1.65 -4.56 -5.24
C SER A 96 -0.93 -5.07 -3.99
N TYR A 97 -1.60 -5.03 -2.84
CA TYR A 97 -0.97 -5.31 -1.55
C TYR A 97 -1.05 -6.79 -1.18
N GLY A 98 0.02 -7.33 -0.58
CA GLY A 98 0.10 -8.74 -0.19
C GLY A 98 0.55 -9.69 -1.31
N SER A 99 1.25 -9.17 -2.33
CA SER A 99 1.86 -9.96 -3.39
C SER A 99 3.07 -10.78 -2.88
N PRO A 100 3.33 -11.99 -3.42
CA PRO A 100 2.63 -12.68 -4.52
C PRO A 100 1.37 -13.44 -4.09
N TYR A 101 0.96 -13.35 -2.83
CA TYR A 101 0.01 -14.29 -2.24
C TYR A 101 -1.46 -13.87 -2.30
N ARG A 102 -1.76 -12.61 -2.62
CA ARG A 102 -3.14 -12.11 -2.79
C ARG A 102 -3.48 -11.82 -4.24
N ILE A 103 -2.79 -10.86 -4.82
CA ILE A 103 -3.11 -10.32 -6.13
C ILE A 103 -1.86 -9.70 -6.78
N SER A 104 -1.71 -9.93 -8.08
CA SER A 104 -0.62 -9.40 -8.90
C SER A 104 -1.17 -8.42 -9.93
N VAL A 105 -0.41 -7.38 -10.24
CA VAL A 105 -0.75 -6.47 -11.34
C VAL A 105 -0.30 -7.08 -12.67
N ASP A 106 -1.23 -7.66 -13.44
CA ASP A 106 -0.93 -8.18 -14.78
C ASP A 106 -0.84 -7.04 -15.80
N ALA A 107 0.33 -6.42 -15.88
CA ALA A 107 0.58 -5.34 -16.82
C ALA A 107 0.51 -5.79 -18.30
N GLU A 108 0.69 -7.07 -18.62
CA GLU A 108 0.57 -7.55 -20.00
C GLU A 108 -0.90 -7.62 -20.45
N LEU A 109 -1.77 -8.13 -19.59
CA LEU A 109 -3.22 -8.10 -19.79
C LEU A 109 -3.69 -6.64 -19.96
N LEU A 110 -3.30 -5.76 -19.05
CA LEU A 110 -3.71 -4.36 -19.06
C LEU A 110 -3.21 -3.60 -20.31
N ARG A 111 -2.01 -3.91 -20.82
CA ARG A 111 -1.49 -3.32 -22.08
C ARG A 111 -2.28 -3.73 -23.32
N ARG A 112 -2.92 -4.90 -23.31
CA ARG A 112 -3.72 -5.41 -24.44
C ARG A 112 -5.15 -4.88 -24.41
N SER A 113 -5.58 -4.36 -23.26
CA SER A 113 -6.91 -3.80 -23.11
C SER A 113 -6.99 -2.44 -23.81
N PRO A 114 -8.04 -2.20 -24.63
CA PRO A 114 -8.22 -0.91 -25.31
C PRO A 114 -8.54 0.23 -24.33
N LYS A 115 -8.93 -0.12 -23.10
CA LYS A 115 -9.31 0.79 -22.03
C LYS A 115 -8.95 0.16 -20.69
N ILE A 116 -8.65 1.00 -19.72
CA ILE A 116 -8.54 0.62 -18.32
C ILE A 116 -9.37 1.57 -17.47
N TYR A 117 -9.98 1.04 -16.42
CA TYR A 117 -10.73 1.82 -15.44
C TYR A 117 -9.97 1.79 -14.13
N LEU A 118 -9.63 2.97 -13.61
CA LEU A 118 -8.95 3.13 -12.34
C LEU A 118 -9.93 3.68 -11.32
N VAL A 119 -10.02 3.05 -10.14
CA VAL A 119 -10.77 3.62 -9.01
C VAL A 119 -9.77 4.35 -8.12
N VAL A 120 -9.93 5.67 -8.08
CA VAL A 120 -8.97 6.58 -7.45
C VAL A 120 -9.69 7.44 -6.42
N ASN A 121 -9.08 7.63 -5.26
CA ASN A 121 -9.62 8.55 -4.26
C ASN A 121 -9.54 9.99 -4.76
N LYS A 122 -10.63 10.75 -4.60
CA LYS A 122 -10.74 12.13 -5.10
C LYS A 122 -9.71 13.06 -4.46
N ASP A 123 -9.43 12.91 -3.16
CA ASP A 123 -8.46 13.77 -2.49
C ASP A 123 -7.07 13.53 -3.07
N ASP A 124 -6.72 12.26 -3.32
CA ASP A 124 -5.42 11.89 -3.88
C ASP A 124 -5.32 12.30 -5.37
N LEU A 125 -6.41 12.18 -6.15
CA LEU A 125 -6.45 12.61 -7.55
C LEU A 125 -6.24 14.13 -7.70
N HIS A 126 -6.86 14.91 -6.82
CA HIS A 126 -6.80 16.38 -6.85
C HIS A 126 -5.63 16.96 -6.04
N ASN A 127 -4.83 16.12 -5.38
CA ASN A 127 -3.67 16.56 -4.62
C ASN A 127 -2.58 17.09 -5.56
N PRO A 128 -2.16 18.36 -5.45
CA PRO A 128 -1.12 18.93 -6.32
C PRO A 128 0.27 18.32 -6.09
N LYS A 129 0.48 17.57 -5.00
CA LYS A 129 1.72 16.84 -4.74
C LYS A 129 1.77 15.47 -5.45
N LEU A 130 0.67 15.03 -6.05
CA LEU A 130 0.55 13.75 -6.75
C LEU A 130 0.28 13.96 -8.24
N GLY A 131 0.63 12.95 -9.05
CA GLY A 131 0.48 12.92 -10.50
C GLY A 131 1.77 13.15 -11.28
N SER A 132 2.90 13.42 -10.60
CA SER A 132 4.22 13.41 -11.24
C SER A 132 4.73 11.98 -11.43
N LYS A 133 5.80 11.79 -12.20
CA LYS A 133 6.40 10.47 -12.43
C LYS A 133 6.97 9.88 -11.13
N GLU A 134 7.48 10.73 -10.26
CA GLU A 134 8.08 10.38 -8.96
C GLU A 134 7.01 10.14 -7.88
N LYS A 135 5.90 10.88 -7.94
CA LYS A 135 4.76 10.75 -7.03
C LYS A 135 3.47 10.53 -7.82
N PRO A 136 3.27 9.35 -8.43
CA PRO A 136 2.06 9.04 -9.17
C PRO A 136 0.83 8.97 -8.25
N VAL A 137 -0.36 9.13 -8.83
CA VAL A 137 -1.63 8.98 -8.10
C VAL A 137 -1.94 7.49 -7.90
N PRO A 138 -2.19 7.02 -6.67
CA PRO A 138 -2.46 5.61 -6.41
C PRO A 138 -3.87 5.19 -6.84
N ALA A 139 -3.95 4.06 -7.52
CA ALA A 139 -5.18 3.34 -7.86
C ALA A 139 -5.10 1.94 -7.21
N LEU A 140 -6.03 1.66 -6.30
CA LEU A 140 -6.03 0.42 -5.51
C LEU A 140 -7.06 -0.60 -6.01
N LEU A 141 -7.82 -0.20 -7.03
CA LEU A 141 -8.73 -1.05 -7.78
C LEU A 141 -8.68 -0.62 -9.24
N TRP A 142 -8.48 -1.59 -10.12
CA TRP A 142 -8.46 -1.42 -11.57
C TRP A 142 -9.14 -2.60 -12.24
N TYR A 143 -9.74 -2.36 -13.39
CA TYR A 143 -10.42 -3.38 -14.18
C TYR A 143 -10.46 -2.98 -15.66
N THR A 144 -10.74 -3.93 -16.53
CA THR A 144 -10.76 -3.72 -17.99
C THR A 144 -12.18 -3.76 -18.58
N ASP A 145 -13.14 -4.36 -17.88
CA ASP A 145 -14.55 -4.41 -18.26
C ASP A 145 -15.46 -3.90 -17.12
N PRO A 146 -16.29 -2.87 -17.34
CA PRO A 146 -17.18 -2.33 -16.30
C PRO A 146 -18.24 -3.30 -15.81
N ASN A 147 -18.59 -4.33 -16.58
CA ASN A 147 -19.51 -5.37 -16.12
C ASN A 147 -18.85 -6.32 -15.11
N TYR A 148 -17.52 -6.32 -15.05
CA TYR A 148 -16.71 -7.21 -14.22
C TYR A 148 -15.75 -6.44 -13.31
N LYS A 149 -16.22 -5.34 -12.74
CA LYS A 149 -15.44 -4.42 -11.88
C LYS A 149 -14.55 -5.11 -10.83
N TYR A 150 -14.99 -6.23 -10.26
CA TYR A 150 -14.27 -6.95 -9.19
C TYR A 150 -13.64 -8.28 -9.65
N TYR A 151 -13.46 -8.47 -10.96
CA TYR A 151 -12.90 -9.70 -11.50
C TYR A 151 -11.37 -9.72 -11.36
N GLU A 152 -10.70 -8.65 -11.80
CA GLU A 152 -9.25 -8.53 -11.69
C GLU A 152 -8.82 -8.26 -10.24
N VAL A 153 -9.55 -7.40 -9.54
CA VAL A 153 -9.33 -7.07 -8.12
C VAL A 153 -10.64 -7.32 -7.36
N SER A 154 -10.66 -8.33 -6.50
CA SER A 154 -11.84 -8.62 -5.69
C SER A 154 -12.18 -7.45 -4.75
N GLU A 155 -13.44 -7.33 -4.33
CA GLU A 155 -13.83 -6.30 -3.36
C GLU A 155 -13.06 -6.45 -2.03
N GLU A 156 -12.80 -7.68 -1.60
CA GLU A 156 -12.02 -7.95 -0.39
C GLU A 156 -10.57 -7.46 -0.53
N ASP A 157 -9.93 -7.75 -1.67
CA ASP A 157 -8.54 -7.33 -1.92
C ASP A 157 -8.42 -5.82 -2.11
N TYR A 158 -9.44 -5.18 -2.69
CA TYR A 158 -9.50 -3.73 -2.75
C TYR A 158 -9.57 -3.13 -1.34
N ARG A 159 -10.47 -3.61 -0.48
CA ARG A 159 -10.56 -3.14 0.92
C ARG A 159 -9.26 -3.37 1.69
N TYR A 160 -8.64 -4.53 1.48
CA TYR A 160 -7.34 -4.84 2.08
C TYR A 160 -6.25 -3.87 1.61
N SER A 161 -6.17 -3.61 0.31
CA SER A 161 -5.20 -2.68 -0.29
C SER A 161 -5.40 -1.25 0.21
N VAL A 162 -6.65 -0.79 0.33
CA VAL A 162 -6.96 0.52 0.94
C VAL A 162 -6.46 0.58 2.37
N LYS A 163 -6.73 -0.46 3.17
CA LYS A 163 -6.28 -0.50 4.57
C LYS A 163 -4.76 -0.43 4.69
N GLU A 164 -4.04 -1.20 3.89
CA GLU A 164 -2.57 -1.19 3.88
C GLU A 164 -2.00 0.15 3.40
N TYR A 165 -2.54 0.71 2.31
CA TYR A 165 -2.15 2.01 1.80
C TYR A 165 -2.34 3.12 2.84
N LEU A 166 -3.51 3.18 3.48
CA LEU A 166 -3.82 4.17 4.52
C LEU A 166 -2.90 4.01 5.74
N THR A 167 -2.58 2.78 6.11
CA THR A 167 -1.76 2.49 7.30
C THR A 167 -0.29 2.83 7.09
N TYR A 168 0.25 2.51 5.92
CA TYR A 168 1.70 2.50 5.69
C TYR A 168 2.20 3.50 4.64
N CYS A 169 1.45 3.73 3.56
CA CYS A 169 2.00 4.38 2.36
C CYS A 169 1.49 5.80 2.11
N ARG A 170 0.27 6.17 2.56
CA ARG A 170 -0.36 7.46 2.21
C ARG A 170 0.45 8.70 2.65
N ASN A 171 1.31 8.55 3.66
CA ASN A 171 2.06 9.66 4.26
C ASN A 171 3.54 9.71 3.82
N GLU A 172 3.94 8.98 2.77
CA GLU A 172 5.30 8.98 2.19
C GLU A 172 5.47 10.04 1.07
#